data_AF-A0A6G0THB2-F1
#
_entry.id   AF-A0A6G0THB2-F1
#
_cell.length_a   1.000
_cell.length_b   1.000
_cell.length_c   1.000
_cell.angle_alpha   90.00
_cell.angle_beta   90.00
_cell.angle_gamma   90.00
#
_symmetry.space_group_name_H-M   'P 1'
#
loop_
_entity.id
_entity.type
_entity.pdbx_description
1 polymer ?
#
loop_
_entity_poly.entity_id
_entity_poly.type
_entity_poly.pdbx_seq_one_letter_code
_entity_poly.pdbx_strand_id
1 'polypeptide(L)'
;MFQIGFYLLRIITFNKHNTKLIKMTRHARNCTAGAVYTYHEKQKDASQSGYGTQNERVGKDSIKNFDCCSMTLQPCRTPIVSPEGHLFDKEALLQYMITKKNEYCRKLKEYEKQKHKQEEELAELGRAEQQSKVNDFLKRESMVKRQNDIYKMKSQKRSEKNVSSISNMVNGLDKHLPSFWVPSETPDANKAPMQKPVIIILQFKLSLNNLILCMKYYGF
;
A
#
# COMPACT_ATOMS: atom_id res chain seq x y z
N MET A 1 67.52 -4.81 -48.12
CA MET A 1 67.43 -6.08 -47.38
C MET A 1 66.29 -5.96 -46.38
N PHE A 2 65.30 -6.85 -46.52
CA PHE A 2 64.34 -7.39 -45.53
C PHE A 2 63.43 -6.41 -44.72
N GLN A 3 62.10 -6.37 -44.96
CA GLN A 3 61.00 -7.23 -44.43
C GLN A 3 60.87 -7.11 -42.88
N ILE A 4 59.74 -6.86 -42.18
CA ILE A 4 58.28 -7.09 -42.31
C ILE A 4 57.55 -6.19 -41.30
N GLY A 5 56.30 -5.80 -41.57
CA GLY A 5 55.39 -5.30 -40.53
C GLY A 5 54.02 -4.82 -41.01
N PHE A 6 53.21 -5.73 -41.55
CA PHE A 6 51.75 -5.58 -41.68
C PHE A 6 51.12 -5.13 -40.37
N TYR A 7 50.12 -4.23 -40.35
CA TYR A 7 48.84 -4.42 -39.63
C TYR A 7 47.83 -3.29 -39.94
N LEU A 8 46.85 -3.64 -40.77
CA LEU A 8 45.44 -3.24 -40.78
C LEU A 8 45.06 -1.75 -40.68
N LEU A 9 45.09 -1.07 -41.83
CA LEU A 9 44.16 0.02 -42.10
C LEU A 9 42.88 -0.57 -42.73
N ARG A 10 41.92 -0.97 -41.89
CA ARG A 10 40.62 -1.47 -42.36
C ARG A 10 39.73 -0.27 -42.71
N ILE A 11 39.98 0.36 -43.85
CA ILE A 11 39.01 1.21 -44.52
C ILE A 11 37.89 0.27 -44.98
N ILE A 12 36.83 0.17 -44.18
CA ILE A 12 35.56 -0.35 -44.67
C ILE A 12 35.01 0.76 -45.57
N THR A 13 35.23 0.61 -46.87
CA THR A 13 34.47 1.30 -47.90
C THR A 13 33.00 0.97 -47.67
N PHE A 14 32.27 1.91 -47.05
CA PHE A 14 30.84 1.82 -46.87
C PHE A 14 30.20 1.97 -48.25
N ASN A 15 29.89 0.82 -48.84
CA ASN A 15 29.29 0.69 -50.15
C ASN A 15 27.93 1.41 -50.14
N LYS A 16 27.90 2.61 -50.74
CA LYS A 16 26.68 3.34 -51.06
C LYS A 16 25.96 2.53 -52.15
N HIS A 17 24.64 2.40 -52.00
CA HIS A 17 23.70 1.68 -52.86
C HIS A 17 23.38 0.22 -52.48
N ASN A 18 22.68 0.09 -51.35
CA ASN A 18 21.60 -0.90 -51.29
C ASN A 18 20.34 -0.21 -50.77
N THR A 19 19.74 0.66 -51.60
CA THR A 19 18.35 1.06 -51.43
C THR A 19 17.49 -0.14 -51.79
N LYS A 20 17.40 -1.09 -50.86
CA LYS A 20 16.39 -2.13 -50.87
C LYS A 20 15.07 -1.37 -50.82
N LEU A 21 14.41 -1.24 -51.97
CA LEU A 21 13.04 -0.75 -52.08
C LEU A 21 12.22 -1.54 -51.08
N ILE A 22 11.94 -0.94 -49.92
CA ILE A 22 10.95 -1.47 -48.98
C ILE A 22 9.62 -1.28 -49.72
N LYS A 23 9.26 -2.29 -50.51
CA LYS A 23 7.96 -2.39 -51.14
C LYS A 23 6.96 -2.49 -50.00
N MET A 24 6.35 -1.36 -49.63
CA MET A 24 5.26 -1.34 -48.64
C MET A 24 4.24 -2.37 -49.10
N THR A 25 4.07 -3.43 -48.31
CA THR A 25 3.13 -4.50 -48.65
C THR A 25 1.75 -3.89 -48.78
N ARG A 26 0.99 -4.33 -49.79
CA ARG A 26 -0.30 -3.75 -50.18
C ARG A 26 -1.29 -3.65 -49.01
N HIS A 27 -1.11 -4.48 -47.99
CA HIS A 27 -1.89 -4.51 -46.75
C HIS A 27 -1.74 -3.24 -45.87
N ALA A 28 -0.60 -2.54 -45.92
CA ALA A 28 -0.38 -1.30 -45.18
C ALA A 28 -1.13 -0.08 -45.77
N ARG A 29 -1.76 -0.24 -46.94
CA ARG A 29 -2.57 0.80 -47.62
C ARG A 29 -4.07 0.55 -47.52
N ASN A 30 -4.50 -0.46 -46.77
CA ASN A 30 -5.92 -0.73 -46.54
C ASN A 30 -6.50 0.33 -45.59
N CYS A 31 -7.64 0.93 -45.94
CA CYS A 31 -8.34 1.93 -45.10
C CYS A 31 -8.69 1.42 -43.69
N THR A 32 -8.74 0.09 -43.50
CA THR A 32 -9.01 -0.57 -42.22
C THR A 32 -7.77 -0.85 -41.36
N ALA A 33 -6.56 -0.60 -41.89
CA ALA A 33 -5.30 -0.82 -41.18
C ALA A 33 -4.64 0.50 -40.70
N GLY A 34 -5.23 1.66 -41.04
CA GLY A 34 -4.80 2.95 -40.51
C GLY A 34 -5.24 3.07 -39.05
N ALA A 35 -4.33 3.51 -38.16
CA ALA A 35 -4.74 3.88 -36.82
C ALA A 35 -5.74 5.04 -36.90
N VAL A 36 -6.87 4.92 -36.20
CA VAL A 36 -7.92 5.96 -36.12
C VAL A 36 -7.31 7.31 -35.74
N TYR A 37 -6.33 7.29 -34.83
CA TYR A 37 -5.57 8.45 -34.44
C TYR A 37 -4.26 8.56 -35.22
N THR A 38 -4.04 9.75 -35.77
CA THR A 38 -2.77 10.21 -36.30
C THR A 38 -1.71 10.28 -35.20
N TYR A 39 -0.44 10.27 -35.60
CA TYR A 39 0.68 10.41 -34.68
C TYR A 39 0.58 11.69 -33.83
N HIS A 40 0.15 12.81 -34.43
CA HIS A 40 0.03 14.10 -33.74
C HIS A 40 -1.13 14.12 -32.75
N GLU A 41 -2.24 13.45 -33.05
CA GLU A 41 -3.36 13.31 -32.10
C GLU A 41 -2.94 12.46 -30.91
N LYS A 42 -2.26 11.32 -31.14
CA LYS A 42 -1.71 10.49 -30.05
C LYS A 42 -0.72 11.27 -29.19
N GLN A 43 0.12 12.12 -29.79
CA GLN A 43 1.07 12.95 -29.06
C GLN A 43 0.36 14.04 -28.23
N LYS A 44 -0.69 14.67 -28.78
CA LYS A 44 -1.53 15.63 -28.04
C LYS A 44 -2.26 14.95 -26.89
N ASP A 45 -2.93 13.83 -27.14
CA ASP A 45 -3.65 13.08 -26.12
C ASP A 45 -2.71 12.59 -25.03
N ALA A 46 -1.51 12.12 -25.38
CA ALA A 46 -0.48 11.76 -24.40
C ALA A 46 -0.02 12.98 -23.57
N SER A 47 0.22 14.13 -24.21
CA SER A 47 0.61 15.37 -23.52
C SER A 47 -0.47 15.88 -22.56
N GLN A 48 -1.74 15.86 -22.96
CA GLN A 48 -2.87 16.32 -22.16
C GLN A 48 -3.26 15.35 -21.05
N SER A 49 -3.22 14.04 -21.34
CA SER A 49 -3.57 13.01 -20.37
C SER A 49 -2.44 12.78 -19.34
N GLY A 50 -1.22 13.22 -19.63
CA GLY A 50 -0.04 12.95 -18.78
C GLY A 50 0.29 11.46 -18.65
N TYR A 51 -0.28 10.62 -19.51
CA TYR A 51 -0.18 9.16 -19.45
C TYR A 51 0.85 8.66 -20.47
N GLY A 52 1.75 7.79 -20.01
CA GLY A 52 2.87 7.26 -20.80
C GLY A 52 4.22 7.93 -20.50
N THR A 53 5.26 7.50 -21.19
CA THR A 53 6.62 8.05 -21.04
C THR A 53 6.80 9.24 -22.00
N GLN A 54 6.96 10.44 -21.44
CA GLN A 54 7.24 11.66 -22.20
C GLN A 54 8.72 12.03 -22.05
N ASN A 55 9.38 12.36 -23.16
CA ASN A 55 10.73 12.90 -23.17
C ASN A 55 10.66 14.35 -23.64
N GLU A 56 10.85 15.30 -22.71
CA GLU A 56 10.86 16.73 -22.99
C GLU A 56 12.11 17.38 -22.40
N ARG A 57 12.63 18.41 -23.08
CA ARG A 57 13.76 19.20 -22.57
C ARG A 57 13.24 20.23 -21.56
N VAL A 58 13.40 19.92 -20.28
CA VAL A 58 13.10 20.84 -19.19
C VAL A 58 14.07 22.02 -19.11
N GLY A 59 13.56 23.20 -18.77
CA GLY A 59 14.33 24.43 -18.60
C GLY A 59 14.98 24.56 -17.22
N LYS A 60 15.66 25.69 -16.99
CA LYS A 60 16.29 26.02 -15.69
C LYS A 60 15.26 26.13 -14.57
N ASP A 61 14.07 26.60 -14.89
CA ASP A 61 12.90 26.74 -14.02
C ASP A 61 12.43 25.42 -13.39
N SER A 62 12.76 24.29 -14.02
CA SER A 62 12.47 22.96 -13.48
C SER A 62 13.44 22.54 -12.36
N ILE A 63 14.53 23.28 -12.16
CA ILE A 63 15.52 23.04 -11.13
C ILE A 63 15.31 24.04 -9.99
N LYS A 64 15.28 23.54 -8.76
CA LYS A 64 15.20 24.39 -7.56
C LYS A 64 16.42 25.32 -7.51
N ASN A 65 16.18 26.62 -7.25
CA ASN A 65 17.28 27.56 -6.98
C ASN A 65 18.05 27.19 -5.70
N PHE A 66 19.30 27.65 -5.61
CA PHE A 66 20.20 27.29 -4.50
C PHE A 66 19.77 27.90 -3.15
N ASP A 67 19.10 29.05 -3.19
CA ASP A 67 18.61 29.83 -2.05
C ASP A 67 17.19 29.44 -1.61
N CYS A 68 16.54 28.51 -2.33
CA CYS A 68 15.18 28.08 -2.02
C CYS A 68 15.13 26.89 -1.04
N CYS A 69 14.14 26.94 -0.16
CA CYS A 69 13.80 25.87 0.77
C CYS A 69 13.37 24.60 0.01
N SER A 70 13.85 23.44 0.44
CA SER A 70 13.54 22.16 -0.21
C SER A 70 12.12 21.64 0.10
N MET A 71 11.37 22.31 0.98
CA MET A 71 9.97 21.98 1.26
C MET A 71 8.99 22.96 0.62
N THR A 72 9.26 24.27 0.67
CA THR A 72 8.33 25.30 0.17
C THR A 72 8.69 25.80 -1.23
N LEU A 73 9.90 25.52 -1.71
CA LEU A 73 10.47 26.04 -2.97
C LEU A 73 10.51 27.58 -3.05
N GLN A 74 10.29 28.25 -1.93
CA GLN A 74 10.43 29.70 -1.79
C GLN A 74 11.84 30.05 -1.31
N PRO A 75 12.35 31.26 -1.64
CA PRO A 75 13.62 31.75 -1.11
C PRO A 75 13.64 31.75 0.42
N CYS A 76 14.73 31.23 1.00
CA CYS A 76 14.83 31.08 2.44
C CYS A 76 15.04 32.43 3.15
N ARG A 77 14.27 32.67 4.22
CA ARG A 77 14.50 33.82 5.12
C ARG A 77 15.50 33.49 6.22
N THR A 78 15.39 32.29 6.80
CA THR A 78 16.28 31.83 7.86
C THR A 78 16.69 30.40 7.55
N PRO A 79 17.79 30.25 6.77
CA PRO A 79 18.21 28.95 6.27
C PRO A 79 18.75 28.07 7.39
N ILE A 80 18.35 26.81 7.36
CA ILE A 80 18.91 25.72 8.15
C ILE A 80 19.34 24.64 7.17
N VAL A 81 20.53 24.09 7.37
CA VAL A 81 21.10 23.07 6.50
C VAL A 81 21.08 21.72 7.21
N SER A 82 20.54 20.71 6.52
CA SER A 82 20.63 19.31 6.96
C SER A 82 22.06 18.79 6.76
N PRO A 83 22.55 17.80 7.52
CA PRO A 83 23.85 17.17 7.28
C PRO A 83 24.07 16.69 5.84
N GLU A 84 22.99 16.29 5.16
CA GLU A 84 22.99 15.88 3.75
C GLU A 84 23.13 17.04 2.75
N GLY A 85 23.17 18.29 3.22
CA GLY A 85 23.33 19.48 2.38
C GLY A 85 22.03 20.09 1.84
N HIS A 86 20.86 19.64 2.32
CA HIS A 86 19.58 20.24 1.93
C HIS A 86 19.28 21.52 2.72
N LEU A 87 18.84 22.56 2.01
CA LEU A 87 18.44 23.85 2.59
C LEU A 87 16.95 23.84 2.96
N PHE A 88 16.63 24.34 4.16
CA PHE A 88 15.27 24.46 4.68
C PHE A 88 15.07 25.81 5.37
N ASP A 89 13.84 26.32 5.32
CA ASP A 89 13.43 27.40 6.21
C ASP A 89 13.11 26.87 7.61
N LYS A 90 13.59 27.59 8.62
CA LYS A 90 13.36 27.25 10.03
C LYS A 90 11.88 27.08 10.37
N GLU A 91 11.04 28.01 9.95
CA GLU A 91 9.60 28.00 10.24
C GLU A 91 8.91 26.80 9.59
N ALA A 92 9.15 26.59 8.31
CA ALA A 92 8.60 25.48 7.56
C ALA A 92 9.01 24.14 8.17
N LEU A 93 10.30 23.98 8.51
CA LEU A 93 10.83 22.77 9.12
C LEU A 93 10.17 22.49 10.48
N LEU A 94 10.03 23.50 11.33
CA LEU A 94 9.37 23.35 12.64
C LEU A 94 7.89 22.99 12.48
N GLN A 95 7.19 23.63 11.56
CA GLN A 95 5.80 23.31 11.26
C GLN A 95 5.65 21.85 10.80
N TYR A 96 6.52 21.40 9.91
CA TYR A 96 6.58 19.99 9.48
C TYR A 96 6.82 19.04 10.67
N MET A 97 7.75 19.36 11.57
CA MET A 97 8.00 18.52 12.74
C MET A 97 6.79 18.41 13.66
N ILE A 98 6.04 19.51 13.84
CA ILE A 98 4.81 19.52 14.66
C ILE A 98 3.71 18.69 13.99
N THR A 99 3.45 18.90 12.69
CA THR A 99 2.42 18.16 11.96
C THR A 99 2.71 16.67 11.97
N LYS A 100 3.96 16.26 11.74
CA LYS A 100 4.35 14.85 11.76
C LYS A 100 4.28 14.22 13.15
N LYS A 101 4.59 14.96 14.21
CA LYS A 101 4.35 14.50 15.59
C LYS A 101 2.87 14.29 15.87
N ASN A 102 2.02 15.21 15.42
CA ASN A 102 0.57 15.09 15.61
C ASN A 102 -0.02 13.91 14.82
N GLU A 103 0.42 13.71 13.57
CA GLU A 103 0.05 12.54 12.76
C GLU A 103 0.48 11.23 13.43
N TYR A 104 1.70 11.18 13.98
CA TYR A 104 2.20 10.02 14.72
C TYR A 104 1.32 9.73 15.94
N CYS A 105 1.04 10.73 16.76
CA CYS A 105 0.17 10.59 17.93
C CYS A 105 -1.23 10.11 17.55
N ARG A 106 -1.80 10.58 16.43
CA ARG A 106 -3.10 10.12 15.93
C ARG A 106 -3.06 8.64 15.56
N LYS A 107 -2.08 8.24 14.74
CA LYS A 107 -1.90 6.83 14.32
C LYS A 107 -1.64 5.90 15.50
N LEU A 108 -0.89 6.36 16.51
CA LEU A 108 -0.61 5.56 17.71
C LEU A 108 -1.89 5.30 18.52
N LYS A 109 -2.72 6.34 18.72
CA LYS A 109 -4.02 6.19 19.39
C LYS A 109 -4.95 5.25 18.64
N GLU A 110 -4.98 5.33 17.31
CA GLU A 110 -5.77 4.43 16.46
C GLU A 110 -5.28 2.97 16.59
N TYR A 111 -3.97 2.76 16.57
CA TYR A 111 -3.35 1.45 16.80
C TYR A 111 -3.67 0.88 18.19
N GLU A 112 -3.55 1.67 19.26
CA GLU A 112 -3.88 1.26 20.62
C GLU A 112 -5.35 0.87 20.77
N LYS A 113 -6.26 1.63 20.16
CA LYS A 113 -7.69 1.30 20.12
C LYS A 113 -7.97 -0.02 19.40
N GLN A 114 -7.32 -0.25 18.27
CA GLN A 114 -7.48 -1.52 17.53
C GLN A 114 -6.94 -2.69 18.34
N LYS A 115 -5.77 -2.53 19.00
CA LYS A 115 -5.19 -3.55 19.87
C LYS A 115 -6.12 -3.90 21.03
N HIS A 116 -6.65 -2.89 21.73
CA HIS A 116 -7.59 -3.10 22.83
C HIS A 116 -8.84 -3.86 22.37
N LYS A 117 -9.43 -3.46 21.25
CA LYS A 117 -10.60 -4.13 20.69
C LYS A 117 -10.32 -5.59 20.33
N GLN A 118 -9.15 -5.88 19.75
CA GLN A 118 -8.73 -7.26 19.45
C GLN A 118 -8.54 -8.10 20.72
N GLU A 119 -7.97 -7.52 21.79
CA GLU A 119 -7.81 -8.18 23.08
C GLU A 119 -9.17 -8.49 23.73
N GLU A 120 -10.12 -7.56 23.67
CA GLU A 120 -11.49 -7.74 24.16
C GLU A 120 -12.25 -8.82 23.38
N GLU A 121 -12.19 -8.80 22.04
CA GLU A 121 -12.80 -9.81 21.17
C GLU A 121 -12.24 -11.20 21.45
N LEU A 122 -10.92 -11.33 21.62
CA LEU A 122 -10.27 -12.59 21.98
C LEU A 122 -10.73 -13.08 23.36
N ALA A 123 -10.85 -12.18 24.35
CA ALA A 123 -11.33 -12.52 25.69
C ALA A 123 -12.83 -12.92 25.71
N GLU A 124 -13.67 -12.29 24.89
CA GLU A 124 -15.07 -12.66 24.72
C GLU A 124 -15.20 -14.04 24.05
N LEU A 125 -14.43 -14.29 22.98
CA LEU A 125 -14.38 -15.61 22.32
C LEU A 125 -13.93 -16.72 23.28
N GLY A 126 -12.92 -16.47 24.11
CA GLY A 126 -12.47 -17.41 25.14
C GLY A 126 -13.56 -17.71 26.19
N ARG A 127 -14.30 -16.68 26.63
CA ARG A 127 -15.45 -16.85 27.54
C ARG A 127 -16.59 -17.64 26.89
N ALA A 128 -16.92 -17.34 25.64
CA ALA A 128 -17.96 -18.04 24.88
C ALA A 128 -17.61 -19.52 24.65
N GLU A 129 -16.33 -19.83 24.35
CA GLU A 129 -15.86 -21.21 24.21
C GLU A 129 -16.01 -21.99 25.53
N GLN A 130 -15.63 -21.39 26.65
CA GLN A 130 -15.81 -22.00 27.98
C GLN A 130 -17.29 -22.26 28.28
N GLN A 131 -18.16 -21.28 28.02
CA GLN A 131 -19.61 -21.44 28.21
C GLN A 131 -20.20 -22.52 27.31
N SER A 132 -19.77 -22.60 26.04
CA SER A 132 -20.20 -23.68 25.13
C SER A 132 -19.81 -25.04 25.69
N LYS A 133 -18.57 -25.21 26.16
CA LYS A 133 -18.09 -26.47 26.74
C LYS A 133 -18.94 -26.89 27.95
N VAL A 134 -19.27 -25.94 28.83
CA VAL A 134 -20.17 -26.19 29.98
C VAL A 134 -21.58 -26.58 29.50
N ASN A 135 -22.15 -25.86 28.54
CA ASN A 135 -23.46 -26.16 27.98
C ASN A 135 -23.51 -27.54 27.31
N ASP A 136 -22.47 -27.91 26.57
CA ASP A 136 -22.37 -29.22 25.91
C ASP A 136 -22.22 -30.35 26.93
N PHE A 137 -21.52 -30.10 28.04
CA PHE A 137 -21.48 -31.03 29.17
C PHE A 137 -22.86 -31.25 29.78
N LEU A 138 -23.60 -30.17 30.11
CA LEU A 138 -24.95 -30.26 30.68
C LEU A 138 -25.95 -30.94 29.73
N LYS A 139 -25.86 -30.66 28.42
CA LYS A 139 -26.67 -31.35 27.40
C LYS A 139 -26.36 -32.85 27.37
N ARG A 140 -25.09 -33.25 27.49
CA ARG A 140 -24.70 -34.66 27.53
C ARG A 140 -25.22 -35.36 28.79
N GLU A 141 -25.11 -34.74 29.96
CA GLU A 141 -25.66 -35.31 31.20
C GLU A 141 -27.18 -35.45 31.16
N SER A 142 -27.90 -34.43 30.68
CA SER A 142 -29.36 -34.50 30.53
C SER A 142 -29.81 -35.56 29.53
N MET A 143 -29.01 -35.81 28.48
CA MET A 143 -29.26 -36.90 27.52
C MET A 143 -29.06 -38.27 28.16
N VAL A 144 -28.03 -38.46 29.00
CA VAL A 144 -27.81 -39.71 29.73
C VAL A 144 -28.93 -39.97 30.75
N LYS A 145 -29.40 -38.95 31.46
CA LYS A 145 -30.59 -39.07 32.34
C LYS A 145 -31.83 -39.51 31.56
N ARG A 146 -32.11 -38.87 30.42
CA ARG A 146 -33.19 -39.29 29.52
C ARG A 146 -33.04 -40.73 29.01
N GLN A 147 -31.83 -41.18 28.70
CA GLN A 147 -31.60 -42.56 28.26
C GLN A 147 -31.88 -43.58 29.38
N ASN A 148 -31.55 -43.24 30.63
CA ASN A 148 -31.88 -44.06 31.81
C ASN A 148 -33.40 -44.10 32.07
N ASP A 149 -34.12 -43.00 31.80
CA ASP A 149 -35.58 -42.96 31.88
C ASP A 149 -36.25 -43.74 30.72
N ILE A 150 -35.67 -43.70 29.51
CA ILE A 150 -36.13 -44.46 28.33
C ILE A 150 -35.91 -45.97 28.49
N TYR A 151 -34.85 -46.40 29.19
CA TYR A 151 -34.65 -47.83 29.51
C TYR A 151 -35.73 -48.39 30.46
N LYS A 152 -36.52 -47.51 31.10
CA LYS A 152 -37.70 -47.86 31.92
C LYS A 152 -39.03 -47.80 31.15
N MET A 153 -39.10 -47.18 29.97
CA MET A 153 -40.32 -47.13 29.14
C MET A 153 -40.01 -47.42 27.67
N LYS A 154 -40.01 -48.70 27.29
CA LYS A 154 -40.18 -49.11 25.89
C LYS A 154 -41.66 -48.94 25.48
N SER A 155 -41.97 -47.86 24.78
CA SER A 155 -42.98 -47.86 23.70
C SER A 155 -42.96 -46.55 22.90
N GLN A 156 -42.81 -46.71 21.57
CA GLN A 156 -43.22 -45.81 20.48
C GLN A 156 -43.02 -44.28 20.64
N LYS A 157 -42.01 -43.74 19.95
CA LYS A 157 -42.23 -42.85 18.78
C LYS A 157 -40.90 -42.47 18.12
N ARG A 158 -40.84 -42.66 16.78
CA ARG A 158 -39.91 -41.95 15.89
C ARG A 158 -40.33 -40.48 15.85
N SER A 159 -39.41 -39.55 16.07
CA SER A 159 -39.62 -38.11 15.83
C SER A 159 -38.67 -37.62 14.74
N GLU A 160 -39.21 -36.73 13.91
CA GLU A 160 -38.63 -36.26 12.65
C GLU A 160 -37.31 -35.50 12.78
N LYS A 161 -36.47 -35.67 11.75
CA LYS A 161 -35.29 -34.83 11.49
C LYS A 161 -35.75 -33.39 11.23
N ASN A 162 -35.40 -32.48 12.14
CA ASN A 162 -35.43 -31.05 11.87
C ASN A 162 -34.36 -30.72 10.81
N VAL A 163 -34.80 -30.49 9.58
CA VAL A 163 -33.97 -29.92 8.52
C VAL A 163 -33.85 -28.43 8.82
N SER A 164 -32.67 -27.99 9.26
CA SER A 164 -32.38 -26.57 9.45
C SER A 164 -32.45 -25.85 8.10
N SER A 165 -33.49 -25.03 7.89
CA SER A 165 -33.65 -24.21 6.71
C SER A 165 -32.45 -23.26 6.53
N ILE A 166 -31.81 -23.36 5.37
CA ILE A 166 -30.77 -22.43 4.89
C ILE A 166 -31.46 -21.16 4.38
N SER A 167 -32.07 -20.39 5.27
CA SER A 167 -32.65 -19.09 4.89
C SER A 167 -31.99 -17.97 5.69
N ASN A 168 -31.37 -17.03 4.97
CA ASN A 168 -30.66 -15.87 5.55
C ASN A 168 -31.59 -14.91 6.33
N MET A 169 -32.90 -15.14 6.29
CA MET A 169 -33.93 -14.33 6.94
C MET A 169 -34.07 -14.60 8.44
N VAL A 170 -33.63 -15.77 8.94
CA VAL A 170 -33.85 -16.17 10.35
C VAL A 170 -32.78 -15.60 11.29
N ASN A 171 -31.62 -15.18 10.74
CA ASN A 171 -30.45 -14.80 11.53
C ASN A 171 -30.21 -13.28 11.63
N GLY A 172 -31.17 -12.43 11.26
CA GLY A 172 -31.03 -10.96 11.35
C GLY A 172 -30.02 -10.35 10.38
N LEU A 173 -29.76 -11.04 9.25
CA LEU A 173 -28.87 -10.60 8.17
C LEU A 173 -29.61 -9.83 7.07
N ASP A 174 -30.88 -9.44 7.30
CA ASP A 174 -31.71 -8.67 6.38
C ASP A 174 -31.11 -7.29 6.04
N LYS A 175 -30.29 -6.74 6.95
CA LYS A 175 -29.65 -5.43 6.82
C LYS A 175 -28.22 -5.49 6.28
N HIS A 176 -27.61 -6.67 6.22
CA HIS A 176 -26.24 -6.86 5.76
C HIS A 176 -26.29 -7.35 4.31
N LEU A 177 -26.09 -6.44 3.34
CA LEU A 177 -26.01 -6.79 1.92
C LEU A 177 -24.54 -6.99 1.53
N PRO A 178 -24.00 -8.23 1.55
CA PRO A 178 -22.66 -8.47 1.06
C PRO A 178 -22.65 -8.18 -0.43
N SER A 179 -21.91 -7.14 -0.83
CA SER A 179 -21.74 -6.79 -2.23
C SER A 179 -20.33 -7.17 -2.64
N PHE A 180 -20.25 -8.18 -3.50
CA PHE A 180 -18.96 -8.67 -4.00
C PHE A 180 -18.14 -7.58 -4.72
N TRP A 181 -18.82 -6.59 -5.32
CA TRP A 181 -18.19 -5.49 -6.05
C TRP A 181 -17.72 -4.32 -5.17
N VAL A 182 -18.00 -4.35 -3.86
CA VAL A 182 -17.55 -3.32 -2.92
C VAL A 182 -16.36 -3.87 -2.12
N PRO A 183 -15.14 -3.32 -2.29
CA PRO A 183 -13.93 -3.87 -1.64
C PRO A 183 -13.97 -3.94 -0.11
N SER A 184 -14.86 -3.19 0.55
CA SER A 184 -15.06 -3.23 2.01
C SER A 184 -16.05 -4.31 2.47
N GLU A 185 -16.82 -4.91 1.56
CA GLU A 185 -17.89 -5.87 1.87
C GLU A 185 -17.59 -7.28 1.33
N THR A 186 -16.40 -7.51 0.78
CA THR A 186 -15.94 -8.85 0.41
C THR A 186 -15.65 -9.66 1.68
N PRO A 187 -15.77 -11.00 1.66
CA PRO A 187 -15.46 -11.84 2.82
C PRO A 187 -14.01 -11.71 3.30
N ASP A 188 -13.11 -11.26 2.41
CA ASP A 188 -11.71 -10.97 2.72
C ASP A 188 -11.48 -9.53 3.25
N ALA A 189 -12.52 -8.69 3.28
CA ALA A 189 -12.44 -7.27 3.66
C ALA A 189 -12.28 -7.02 5.17
N ASN A 190 -11.79 -8.00 5.93
CA ASN A 190 -11.41 -7.77 7.30
C ASN A 190 -10.31 -6.69 7.32
N LYS A 191 -10.59 -5.59 8.03
CA LYS A 191 -9.67 -4.44 8.13
C LYS A 191 -8.30 -4.96 8.54
N ALA A 192 -7.32 -4.79 7.66
CA ALA A 192 -5.95 -5.25 7.92
C ALA A 192 -5.47 -4.72 9.28
N PRO A 193 -4.78 -5.53 10.09
CA PRO A 193 -4.25 -5.08 11.37
C PRO A 193 -3.28 -3.92 11.09
N MET A 194 -3.53 -2.76 11.73
CA MET A 194 -2.65 -1.62 11.57
C MET A 194 -1.28 -1.96 12.18
N GLN A 195 -0.22 -1.65 11.44
CA GLN A 195 1.15 -1.80 11.93
C GLN A 195 1.47 -0.70 12.93
N LYS A 196 2.27 -1.03 13.97
CA LYS A 196 2.70 -0.05 14.96
C LYS A 196 3.46 1.09 14.25
N PRO A 197 3.06 2.37 14.45
CA PRO A 197 3.76 3.46 13.80
C PRO A 197 5.20 3.57 14.32
N VAL A 198 6.15 3.64 13.39
CA VAL A 198 7.58 3.76 13.69
C VAL A 198 7.95 5.21 14.00
N ILE A 199 8.75 5.42 15.04
CA ILE A 199 9.20 6.74 15.49
C ILE A 199 10.41 7.18 14.65
N ILE A 200 10.17 7.66 13.43
CA ILE A 200 11.26 8.13 12.56
C ILE A 200 11.68 9.56 12.96
N ILE A 201 10.74 10.39 13.44
CA ILE A 201 10.95 11.82 13.69
C ILE A 201 11.64 12.13 15.03
N LEU A 202 11.58 11.23 16.02
CA LEU A 202 12.22 11.47 17.34
C LEU A 202 13.68 10.98 17.42
N GLN A 203 14.24 10.37 16.37
CA GLN A 203 15.67 10.04 16.30
C GLN A 203 16.55 11.30 16.46
N PHE A 204 16.08 12.47 16.00
CA PHE A 204 16.75 13.75 16.22
C PHE A 204 16.86 14.16 17.69
N LYS A 205 16.01 13.63 18.59
CA LYS A 205 16.04 13.94 20.03
C LYS A 205 17.28 13.34 20.70
N LEU A 206 17.79 12.20 20.21
CA LEU A 206 19.06 11.63 20.66
C LEU A 206 20.26 12.47 20.17
N SER A 207 20.21 12.95 18.92
CA SER A 207 21.29 13.79 18.36
C SER A 207 21.38 15.16 19.04
N LEU A 208 20.25 15.86 19.24
CA LEU A 208 20.23 17.17 19.92
C LEU A 208 20.59 17.08 21.41
N ASN A 209 20.14 16.04 22.13
CA ASN A 209 20.53 15.86 23.52
C ASN A 209 22.03 15.54 23.65
N ASN A 210 22.60 14.75 22.73
CA ASN A 210 24.04 14.51 22.67
C ASN A 210 24.83 15.77 22.26
N LEU A 211 24.27 16.62 21.40
CA LEU A 211 24.89 17.90 21.03
C LEU A 211 24.88 18.89 22.21
N ILE A 212 23.79 18.98 22.96
CA ILE A 212 23.68 19.79 24.19
C ILE A 212 24.62 19.23 25.28
N LEU A 213 24.75 17.91 25.38
CA LEU A 213 25.71 17.28 26.30
C LEU A 213 27.16 17.59 25.90
N CYS A 214 27.47 17.55 24.59
CA CYS A 214 28.77 17.95 24.05
C CYS A 214 29.08 19.42 24.32
N MET A 215 28.13 20.34 24.10
CA MET A 215 28.35 21.76 24.40
C MET A 215 28.58 22.01 25.90
N LYS A 216 27.89 21.26 26.78
CA LYS A 216 28.14 21.32 28.23
C LYS A 216 29.48 20.72 28.65
N TYR A 217 29.96 19.67 27.97
CA TYR A 217 31.23 19.01 28.29
C TYR A 217 32.46 19.73 27.72
N TYR A 218 32.32 20.44 26.59
CA TYR A 218 33.41 21.14 25.91
C TYR A 218 33.43 22.66 26.14
N GLY A 219 32.55 23.19 27.01
CA GLY A 219 32.61 24.57 27.47
C GLY A 219 32.50 25.60 26.35
N PHE A 220 31.28 25.76 25.82
CA PHE A 220 30.85 26.98 25.11
C PHE A 220 29.64 27.58 25.82
#